data_AF-D8PLZ5-F1
#
_entry.id   AF-D8PLZ5-F1
#
_cell.length_a   1.000
_cell.length_b   1.000
_cell.length_c   1.000
_cell.angle_alpha   90.00
_cell.angle_beta   90.00
_cell.angle_gamma   90.00
#
_symmetry.space_group_name_H-M   'P 1'
#
loop_
_entity.id
_entity.type
_entity.pdbx_description
1 polymer ?
#
loop_
_entity_poly.entity_id
_entity_poly.type
_entity_poly.pdbx_seq_one_letter_code
_entity_poly.pdbx_strand_id
1 'polypeptide(L)'
;MAGLFWRQFAILCWKNAVVLSKHPLLNILRAFILPIAYGIFLAVAQSFLVKTNNYGIGEPHPIFPLSSQFDGSLTLVWADATNGSASPSPTDIMSRVTSNFSPSQLDAVKKVASPDDIPATCPENFNLFSECFAAIEFHDPIPTNISASVVNYTLRADVRRVR
;
A
#
# COMPACT_ATOMS: atom_id res chain seq x y z
N MET A 1 -31.43 23.74 -40.04
CA MET A 1 -30.53 22.57 -39.86
C MET A 1 -30.89 21.72 -38.63
N ALA A 2 -31.23 22.31 -37.47
CA ALA A 2 -31.56 21.55 -36.25
C ALA A 2 -32.77 20.57 -36.37
N GLY A 3 -33.82 20.92 -37.13
CA GLY A 3 -35.01 20.06 -37.26
C GLY A 3 -34.78 18.73 -38.00
N LEU A 4 -33.84 18.71 -38.96
CA LEU A 4 -33.44 17.49 -39.67
C LEU A 4 -32.60 16.58 -38.76
N PHE A 5 -31.71 17.18 -37.97
CA PHE A 5 -30.89 16.46 -36.98
C PHE A 5 -31.75 15.75 -35.93
N TRP A 6 -32.73 16.44 -35.33
CA TRP A 6 -33.60 15.84 -34.32
C TRP A 6 -34.50 14.73 -34.87
N ARG A 7 -35.00 14.86 -36.12
CA ARG A 7 -35.75 13.78 -36.77
C ARG A 7 -34.88 12.56 -37.03
N GLN A 8 -33.66 12.75 -37.52
CA GLN A 8 -32.72 11.65 -37.74
C GLN A 8 -32.32 10.97 -36.43
N PHE A 9 -32.04 11.75 -35.38
CA PHE A 9 -31.73 11.22 -34.04
C PHE A 9 -32.88 10.40 -33.45
N ALA A 10 -34.13 10.91 -33.53
CA ALA A 10 -35.30 10.20 -33.06
C ALA A 10 -35.52 8.86 -33.79
N ILE A 11 -35.33 8.85 -35.11
CA ILE A 11 -35.41 7.61 -35.91
C ILE A 11 -34.32 6.62 -35.49
N LEU A 12 -33.10 7.10 -35.22
CA LEU A 12 -32.00 6.26 -34.76
C LEU A 12 -32.29 5.64 -33.39
N CYS A 13 -32.80 6.43 -32.44
CA CYS A 13 -33.23 5.96 -31.12
C CYS A 13 -34.33 4.91 -31.23
N TRP A 14 -35.34 5.15 -32.07
CA TRP A 14 -36.42 4.20 -32.32
C TRP A 14 -35.90 2.89 -32.90
N LYS A 15 -34.99 2.96 -33.88
CA LYS A 15 -34.38 1.78 -34.49
C LYS A 15 -33.59 0.98 -33.47
N ASN A 16 -32.80 1.64 -32.62
CA ASN A 16 -32.07 0.97 -31.55
C ASN A 16 -33.00 0.35 -30.51
N ALA A 17 -34.13 0.98 -30.17
CA ALA A 17 -35.13 0.40 -29.27
C ALA A 17 -35.73 -0.89 -29.84
N VAL A 18 -36.09 -0.91 -31.13
CA VAL A 18 -36.62 -2.11 -31.80
C VAL A 18 -35.59 -3.25 -31.83
N VAL A 19 -34.32 -2.92 -32.09
CA VAL A 19 -33.21 -3.89 -32.05
C VAL A 19 -33.00 -4.42 -30.62
N LEU A 20 -33.10 -3.56 -29.61
CA LEU A 20 -32.99 -3.96 -28.20
C LEU A 20 -34.11 -4.93 -27.80
N SER A 21 -35.33 -4.73 -28.29
CA SER A 21 -36.50 -5.59 -28.01
C SER A 21 -36.46 -6.96 -28.70
N LYS A 22 -35.64 -7.16 -29.74
CA LYS A 22 -35.52 -8.46 -30.44
C LYS A 22 -34.76 -9.51 -29.61
N HIS A 23 -33.84 -9.07 -28.75
CA HIS A 23 -33.04 -9.95 -27.88
C HIS A 23 -32.95 -9.40 -26.45
N PRO A 24 -34.08 -9.35 -25.71
CA PRO A 24 -34.15 -8.67 -24.42
C PRO A 24 -33.25 -9.34 -23.38
N LEU A 25 -33.18 -10.68 -23.37
CA LEU A 25 -32.36 -11.43 -22.42
C LEU A 25 -30.86 -11.18 -22.60
N LEU A 26 -30.36 -11.23 -23.84
CA LEU A 26 -28.95 -10.98 -24.13
C LEU A 26 -28.55 -9.52 -23.85
N ASN A 27 -29.47 -8.58 -24.08
CA ASN A 27 -29.22 -7.17 -23.78
C ASN A 27 -29.24 -6.89 -22.29
N ILE A 28 -30.17 -7.46 -21.51
CA ILE A 28 -30.14 -7.34 -20.05
C ILE A 28 -28.84 -7.94 -19.50
N LEU A 29 -28.43 -9.10 -20.02
CA LEU A 29 -27.20 -9.75 -19.59
C LEU A 29 -25.96 -8.89 -19.89
N ARG A 30 -25.85 -8.31 -21.09
CA ARG A 30 -24.68 -7.50 -21.49
C ARG A 30 -24.69 -6.08 -20.94
N ALA A 31 -25.83 -5.41 -20.92
CA ALA A 31 -25.93 -4.00 -20.56
C ALA A 31 -26.12 -3.78 -19.05
N PHE A 32 -26.57 -4.80 -18.31
CA PHE A 32 -26.87 -4.67 -16.88
C PHE A 32 -26.13 -5.69 -16.03
N ILE A 33 -26.30 -6.99 -16.30
CA ILE A 33 -25.75 -8.04 -15.44
C ILE A 33 -24.23 -8.07 -15.49
N LEU A 34 -23.63 -8.07 -16.67
CA LEU A 34 -22.16 -8.14 -16.82
C LEU A 34 -21.44 -6.95 -16.16
N PRO A 35 -21.84 -5.69 -16.37
CA PRO A 35 -21.22 -4.55 -15.69
C PRO A 35 -21.32 -4.62 -14.16
N ILE A 36 -22.50 -5.00 -13.63
CA ILE A 36 -22.71 -5.11 -12.18
C ILE A 36 -21.88 -6.25 -11.60
N ALA A 37 -21.90 -7.43 -12.22
CA ALA A 37 -21.12 -8.57 -11.79
C ALA A 37 -19.61 -8.28 -11.84
N TYR A 38 -19.13 -7.56 -12.86
CA TYR A 38 -17.74 -7.14 -12.94
C TYR A 38 -17.38 -6.14 -11.83
N GLY A 39 -18.25 -5.18 -11.52
CA GLY A 39 -18.06 -4.26 -10.39
C GLY A 39 -17.97 -4.98 -9.04
N ILE A 40 -18.86 -5.94 -8.79
CA ILE A 40 -18.84 -6.78 -7.58
C ILE A 40 -17.55 -7.59 -7.54
N PHE A 41 -17.16 -8.21 -8.67
CA PHE A 41 -15.93 -8.97 -8.75
C PHE A 41 -14.71 -8.10 -8.40
N LEU A 42 -14.58 -6.91 -8.96
CA LEU A 42 -13.48 -6.00 -8.63
C LEU A 42 -13.49 -5.57 -7.16
N ALA A 43 -14.66 -5.35 -6.56
CA ALA A 43 -14.79 -4.97 -5.15
C ALA A 43 -14.31 -6.09 -4.20
N VAL A 44 -14.59 -7.36 -4.52
CA VAL A 44 -14.22 -8.51 -3.68
C VAL A 44 -12.89 -9.14 -4.11
N ALA A 45 -12.38 -8.82 -5.30
CA ALA A 45 -11.12 -9.36 -5.83
C ALA A 45 -9.95 -9.08 -4.88
N GLN A 46 -9.95 -7.95 -4.18
CA GLN A 46 -8.93 -7.65 -3.17
C GLN A 46 -8.95 -8.69 -2.03
N SER A 47 -10.12 -9.13 -1.56
CA SER A 47 -10.23 -10.14 -0.50
C SER A 47 -9.77 -11.53 -0.94
N PHE A 48 -9.84 -11.86 -2.24
CA PHE A 48 -9.39 -13.15 -2.77
C PHE A 48 -7.93 -13.15 -3.23
N LEU A 49 -7.42 -12.03 -3.72
CA LEU A 49 -6.08 -11.91 -4.31
C LEU A 49 -5.04 -11.37 -3.32
N VAL A 50 -5.48 -10.69 -2.26
CA VAL A 50 -4.65 -10.43 -1.08
C VAL A 50 -4.63 -11.72 -0.28
N LYS A 51 -3.48 -12.41 -0.28
CA LYS A 51 -3.24 -13.61 0.51
C LYS A 51 -3.71 -13.36 1.94
N THR A 52 -4.64 -14.18 2.41
CA THR A 52 -5.12 -14.14 3.79
C THR A 52 -3.91 -14.16 4.71
N ASN A 53 -3.78 -13.15 5.58
CA ASN A 53 -2.97 -13.30 6.78
C ASN A 53 -3.34 -14.65 7.39
N ASN A 54 -2.35 -15.50 7.65
CA ASN A 54 -2.60 -16.77 8.33
C ASN A 54 -3.14 -16.45 9.72
N TYR A 55 -4.46 -16.38 9.88
CA TYR A 55 -5.15 -16.18 11.17
C TYR A 55 -5.17 -17.48 12.00
N GLY A 56 -4.28 -18.43 11.70
CA GLY A 56 -4.08 -19.64 12.50
C GLY A 56 -3.31 -19.35 13.78
N ILE A 57 -3.15 -20.38 14.62
CA ILE A 57 -2.18 -20.35 15.72
C ILE A 57 -0.80 -20.15 15.09
N GLY A 58 -0.22 -18.95 15.27
CA GLY A 58 1.09 -18.62 14.73
C GLY A 58 2.16 -19.50 15.37
N GLU A 59 2.96 -20.18 14.56
CA GLU A 59 4.16 -20.84 15.07
C GLU A 59 5.19 -19.76 15.44
N PRO A 60 5.83 -19.86 16.61
CA PRO A 60 6.88 -18.92 16.98
C PRO A 60 8.02 -19.02 15.97
N HIS A 61 8.27 -17.95 15.23
CA HIS A 61 9.42 -17.83 14.35
C HIS A 61 10.56 -17.10 15.06
N PRO A 62 11.81 -17.55 14.87
CA PRO A 62 12.97 -16.88 15.45
C PRO A 62 13.11 -15.47 14.86
N ILE A 63 13.45 -14.51 15.71
CA ILE A 63 13.76 -13.14 15.30
C ILE A 63 15.19 -13.15 14.74
N PHE A 64 15.31 -12.94 13.43
CA PHE A 64 16.61 -12.84 12.79
C PHE A 64 17.22 -11.45 12.99
N PRO A 65 18.56 -11.35 13.09
CA PRO A 65 19.23 -10.06 13.14
C PRO A 65 19.01 -9.31 11.82
N LEU A 66 18.68 -8.02 11.90
CA LEU A 66 18.39 -7.20 10.72
C LEU A 66 19.55 -7.19 9.72
N SER A 67 20.78 -7.17 10.20
CA SER A 67 21.99 -7.19 9.37
C SER A 67 22.16 -8.46 8.52
N SER A 68 21.52 -9.58 8.89
CA SER A 68 21.55 -10.80 8.08
C SER A 68 20.43 -10.87 7.06
N GLN A 69 19.34 -10.12 7.26
CA GLN A 69 18.15 -10.16 6.39
C GLN A 69 18.11 -9.00 5.40
N PHE A 70 18.70 -7.86 5.75
CA PHE A 70 18.78 -6.69 4.89
C PHE A 70 20.05 -6.78 4.04
N ASP A 71 19.94 -6.99 2.73
CA ASP A 71 21.10 -7.11 1.83
C ASP A 71 21.55 -5.77 1.21
N GLY A 72 20.75 -4.71 1.36
CA GLY A 72 20.97 -3.40 0.72
C GLY A 72 20.49 -3.30 -0.73
N SER A 73 19.80 -4.32 -1.25
CA SER A 73 19.20 -4.27 -2.60
C SER A 73 17.97 -3.37 -2.68
N LEU A 74 17.28 -3.22 -1.56
CA LEU A 74 16.11 -2.37 -1.39
C LEU A 74 16.42 -1.27 -0.39
N THR A 75 15.68 -0.17 -0.47
CA THR A 75 15.91 0.96 0.43
C THR A 75 15.21 0.79 1.77
N LEU A 76 15.91 1.14 2.86
CA LEU A 76 15.34 1.26 4.20
C LEU A 76 15.17 2.74 4.50
N VAL A 77 13.92 3.20 4.63
CA VAL A 77 13.63 4.62 4.82
C VAL A 77 13.25 4.90 6.25
N TRP A 78 13.64 6.06 6.78
CA TRP A 78 13.18 6.49 8.09
C TRP A 78 12.95 8.00 8.17
N ALA A 79 11.98 8.39 8.98
CA ALA A 79 11.58 9.78 9.21
C ALA A 79 11.53 10.09 10.72
N ASP A 80 11.87 11.33 11.05
CA ASP A 80 11.76 11.87 12.40
C ASP A 80 10.51 12.77 12.49
N ALA A 81 9.45 12.30 13.16
CA ALA A 81 8.23 13.07 13.37
C ALA A 81 8.30 13.93 14.65
N THR A 82 9.40 13.86 15.41
CA THR A 82 9.56 14.53 16.71
C THR A 82 10.10 15.95 16.59
N ASN A 83 10.39 16.42 15.38
CA ASN A 83 11.02 17.73 15.12
C ASN A 83 12.32 17.96 15.94
N GLY A 84 13.02 16.88 16.30
CA GLY A 84 14.25 16.93 17.08
C GLY A 84 14.09 17.18 18.58
N SER A 85 12.87 17.13 19.14
CA SER A 85 12.65 17.29 20.59
C SER A 85 12.86 16.00 21.39
N ALA A 86 13.08 14.87 20.72
CA ALA A 86 13.24 13.56 21.34
C ALA A 86 14.65 13.32 21.91
N SER A 87 14.70 12.65 23.07
CA SER A 87 15.94 12.19 23.71
C SER A 87 15.77 10.75 24.20
N PRO A 88 16.49 9.77 23.64
CA PRO A 88 17.50 9.87 22.58
C PRO A 88 16.88 10.26 21.23
N SER A 89 17.69 10.88 20.37
CA SER A 89 17.20 11.29 19.06
C SER A 89 16.96 10.06 18.17
N PRO A 90 15.99 10.11 17.23
CA PRO A 90 15.82 9.06 16.24
C PRO A 90 17.09 8.74 15.43
N THR A 91 17.96 9.74 15.26
CA THR A 91 19.26 9.57 14.62
C THR A 91 20.19 8.67 15.43
N ASP A 92 20.20 8.81 16.77
CA ASP A 92 20.99 7.95 17.65
C ASP A 92 20.46 6.51 17.62
N ILE A 93 19.14 6.34 17.63
CA ILE A 93 18.50 5.02 17.51
C ILE A 93 18.89 4.36 16.20
N MET A 94 18.77 5.06 15.07
CA MET A 94 19.13 4.50 13.77
C MET A 94 20.62 4.20 13.66
N SER A 95 21.51 5.04 14.22
CA SER A 95 22.94 4.75 14.26
C SER A 95 23.27 3.47 15.02
N ARG A 96 22.51 3.16 16.08
CA ARG A 96 22.63 1.90 16.82
C ARG A 96 22.06 0.72 16.03
N VAL A 97 20.93 0.89 15.34
CA VAL A 97 20.31 -0.16 14.53
C VAL A 97 21.19 -0.56 13.35
N THR A 98 21.82 0.43 12.70
CA THR A 98 22.66 0.21 11.52
C THR A 98 24.13 -0.04 11.87
N SER A 99 24.50 -0.18 13.15
CA SER A 99 25.91 -0.28 13.57
C SER A 99 26.65 -1.48 13.00
N ASN A 100 25.91 -2.56 12.67
CA ASN A 100 26.45 -3.81 12.16
C ASN A 100 26.26 -3.96 10.64
N PHE A 101 25.92 -2.87 9.94
CA PHE A 101 25.69 -2.91 8.51
C PHE A 101 27.01 -2.81 7.73
N SER A 102 27.07 -3.49 6.59
CA SER A 102 28.12 -3.30 5.59
C SER A 102 27.99 -1.92 4.93
N PRO A 103 29.05 -1.41 4.27
CA PRO A 103 28.96 -0.15 3.52
C PRO A 103 27.83 -0.13 2.49
N SER A 104 27.60 -1.26 1.78
CA SER A 104 26.52 -1.37 0.80
C SER A 104 25.13 -1.33 1.42
N GLN A 105 24.97 -1.89 2.63
CA GLN A 105 23.72 -1.81 3.38
C GLN A 105 23.48 -0.38 3.88
N LEU A 106 24.52 0.29 4.39
CA LEU A 106 24.42 1.68 4.86
C LEU A 106 23.99 2.65 3.76
N ASP A 107 24.51 2.49 2.54
CA ASP A 107 24.12 3.31 1.37
C ASP A 107 22.63 3.18 1.00
N ALA A 108 22.01 2.04 1.34
CA ALA A 108 20.60 1.79 1.10
C ALA A 108 19.68 2.36 2.21
N VAL A 109 20.23 2.85 3.32
CA VAL A 109 19.47 3.49 4.40
C VAL A 109 19.32 4.98 4.12
N LYS A 110 18.08 5.48 4.04
CA LYS A 110 17.80 6.88 3.70
C LYS A 110 16.94 7.55 4.77
N LYS A 111 17.38 8.72 5.23
CA LYS A 111 16.58 9.61 6.06
C LYS A 111 15.73 10.52 5.16
N VAL A 112 14.43 10.58 5.39
CA VAL A 112 13.53 11.57 4.78
C VAL A 112 13.21 12.69 5.78
N ALA A 113 12.78 13.85 5.28
CA ALA A 113 12.57 15.05 6.09
C ALA A 113 11.28 14.95 6.91
N SER A 114 10.18 14.53 6.28
CA SER A 114 8.89 14.33 6.91
C SER A 114 8.41 12.87 6.74
N PRO A 115 7.62 12.33 7.68
CA PRO A 115 6.90 11.08 7.45
C PRO A 115 6.00 11.10 6.22
N ASP A 116 5.50 12.26 5.83
CA ASP A 116 4.68 12.44 4.62
C ASP A 116 5.48 12.20 3.32
N ASP A 117 6.81 12.23 3.38
CA ASP A 117 7.69 11.96 2.23
C ASP A 117 7.93 10.44 2.03
N ILE A 118 7.54 9.62 3.00
CA ILE A 118 7.71 8.16 2.93
C ILE A 118 6.97 7.55 1.74
N PRO A 119 5.67 7.84 1.48
CA PRO A 119 4.95 7.25 0.34
C PRO A 119 5.52 7.66 -1.02
N ALA A 120 6.10 8.86 -1.13
CA ALA A 120 6.76 9.31 -2.35
C ALA A 120 8.10 8.60 -2.57
N THR A 121 8.83 8.32 -1.50
CA THR A 121 10.14 7.62 -1.54
C THR A 121 9.97 6.11 -1.71
N CYS A 122 8.91 5.55 -1.14
CA CYS A 122 8.55 4.14 -1.17
C CYS A 122 7.15 3.97 -1.78
N PRO A 123 7.00 4.12 -3.10
CA PRO A 123 5.70 3.99 -3.74
C PRO A 123 5.18 2.56 -3.62
N GLU A 124 3.95 2.43 -3.15
CA GLU A 124 3.20 1.17 -3.10
C GLU A 124 2.34 1.02 -4.36
N ASN A 125 2.25 -0.20 -4.89
CA ASN A 125 1.27 -0.51 -5.95
C ASN A 125 -0.10 -0.89 -5.35
N PHE A 126 -1.10 -1.14 -6.21
CA PHE A 126 -2.45 -1.55 -5.79
C PHE A 126 -2.53 -2.88 -5.01
N ASN A 127 -1.44 -3.65 -4.97
CA ASN A 127 -1.32 -4.87 -4.17
C ASN A 127 -0.56 -4.63 -2.85
N LEU A 128 -0.34 -3.36 -2.47
CA LEU A 128 0.43 -2.94 -1.28
C LEU A 128 1.88 -3.45 -1.30
N PHE A 129 2.45 -3.62 -2.50
CA PHE A 129 3.86 -3.99 -2.69
C PHE A 129 4.68 -2.73 -2.93
N SER A 130 5.80 -2.60 -2.22
CA SER A 130 6.74 -1.48 -2.37
C SER A 130 8.13 -1.98 -2.77
N GLU A 131 8.90 -1.13 -3.43
CA GLU A 131 10.32 -1.38 -3.72
C GLU A 131 11.24 -1.02 -2.53
N CYS A 132 10.66 -0.82 -1.34
CA CYS A 132 11.38 -0.58 -0.11
C CYS A 132 11.40 -1.83 0.76
N PHE A 133 12.48 -1.98 1.53
CA PHE A 133 12.59 -3.03 2.52
C PHE A 133 11.64 -2.76 3.69
N ALA A 134 11.72 -1.55 4.25
CA ALA A 134 10.83 -1.06 5.28
C ALA A 134 10.91 0.48 5.35
N ALA A 135 9.91 1.07 6.00
CA ALA A 135 9.89 2.46 6.40
C ALA A 135 9.61 2.58 7.91
N ILE A 136 10.33 3.48 8.58
CA ILE A 136 10.21 3.72 10.03
C ILE A 136 9.85 5.18 10.27
N GLU A 137 8.83 5.42 11.06
CA GLU A 137 8.41 6.74 11.50
C GLU A 137 8.49 6.81 13.03
N PHE A 138 9.31 7.72 13.54
CA PHE A 138 9.48 7.91 14.98
C PHE A 138 8.59 9.04 15.48
N HIS A 139 7.60 8.71 16.33
CA HIS A 139 6.64 9.67 16.90
C HIS A 139 7.04 10.16 18.28
N ASP A 140 7.42 9.23 19.16
CA ASP A 140 7.94 9.55 20.49
C ASP A 140 8.79 8.37 20.98
N PRO A 141 10.12 8.44 20.84
CA PRO A 141 10.97 7.30 21.16
C PRO A 141 11.06 7.00 22.66
N ILE A 142 10.78 7.96 23.57
CA ILE A 142 10.68 7.69 25.03
C ILE A 142 9.64 8.61 25.67
N PRO A 143 8.58 8.07 26.30
CA PRO A 143 7.65 8.88 27.07
C PRO A 143 8.37 9.48 28.29
N THR A 144 8.14 10.77 28.55
CA THR A 144 8.65 11.51 29.73
C THR A 144 8.29 10.90 31.09
N ASN A 145 7.43 9.88 31.14
CA ASN A 145 7.10 9.11 32.33
C ASN A 145 7.73 7.71 32.26
N ILE A 146 8.72 7.49 33.13
CA ILE A 146 9.57 6.28 33.27
C ILE A 146 8.77 4.98 33.53
N SER A 147 7.47 5.09 33.85
CA SER A 147 6.60 3.97 34.22
C SER A 147 6.13 3.11 33.03
N ALA A 148 6.34 3.54 31.79
CA ALA A 148 6.00 2.76 30.60
C ALA A 148 7.08 2.92 29.51
N SER A 149 8.06 2.02 29.47
CA SER A 149 9.14 1.99 28.46
C SER A 149 8.66 1.59 27.05
N VAL A 150 7.69 2.31 26.49
CA VAL A 150 7.15 2.01 25.16
C VAL A 150 7.65 3.06 24.18
N VAL A 151 8.48 2.64 23.22
CA VAL A 151 8.90 3.47 22.08
C VAL A 151 7.69 3.61 21.15
N ASN A 152 7.24 4.83 20.89
CA ASN A 152 6.17 5.09 19.93
C ASN A 152 6.78 5.30 18.53
N TYR A 153 6.64 4.27 17.70
CA TYR A 153 7.09 4.27 16.32
C TYR A 153 6.09 3.52 15.44
N THR A 154 6.04 3.89 14.17
CA THR A 154 5.31 3.15 13.13
C THR A 154 6.32 2.46 12.22
N LEU A 155 6.21 1.14 12.11
CA LEU A 155 6.99 0.34 11.17
C LEU A 155 6.08 -0.10 10.02
N ARG A 156 6.48 0.22 8.79
CA ARG A 156 5.83 -0.26 7.57
C ARG A 156 6.81 -1.19 6.86
N ALA A 157 6.47 -2.46 6.72
CA ALA A 157 7.30 -3.44 6.04
C ALA A 157 6.45 -4.27 5.08
N ASP A 158 7.03 -4.64 3.93
CA ASP A 158 6.36 -5.52 3.00
C ASP A 158 6.41 -6.97 3.51
N VAL A 159 5.26 -7.48 3.92
CA VAL A 159 5.10 -8.81 4.52
C VAL A 159 5.29 -9.94 3.47
N ARG A 160 5.28 -9.63 2.17
CA ARG A 160 5.35 -10.65 1.10
C ARG A 160 6.79 -11.12 0.82
N ARG A 161 7.82 -10.47 1.37
CA ARG A 161 9.23 -10.79 1.09
C ARG A 161 9.96 -11.58 2.18
N VAL A 162 9.25 -12.21 3.11
CA VAL A 162 9.84 -13.21 4.01
C VAL A 162 10.13 -14.46 3.18
N ARG A 163 11.42 -14.64 2.81
CA ARG A 163 11.90 -15.81 2.08
C ARG A 163 12.45 -16.84 3.04
#